data_AF-A0A8B7V8G1-F1
#
_entry.id   AF-A0A8B7V8G1-F1
#
_cell.length_a   1.000
_cell.length_b   1.000
_cell.length_c   1.000
_cell.angle_alpha   90.00
_cell.angle_beta   90.00
_cell.angle_gamma   90.00
#
_symmetry.space_group_name_H-M   'P 1'
#
loop_
_entity.id
_entity.type
_entity.pdbx_description
1 polymer ?
#
loop_
_entity_poly.entity_id
_entity_poly.type
_entity_poly.pdbx_seq_one_letter_code
_entity_poly.pdbx_strand_id
1 'polypeptide(L)'
;MLVKNCHTNKMIHDAAIPAECQSGQKTVKPRWRNITQEKAGWVECWTVPSVMLTIDYAWHPIYPQKADEQLKQSLSEMEETMLSVLRPGQKTSDRVVSSPCTSSRPPVDPSELPPDKLHVEMELSPDSQITLYGPLLNAFLCIKENYFGEDDMYMDFEEVISSPVLSLSTSSSSGWTAVGMENDKKENESSAKSVHPLALRPWDITVLVNLYKVHGRLPVHGTADGPECPTAFLERVCFEMKKGFGETMLQLVLSPLSVFVSDSYQRPPVDDVLREGHINLSGLQLRAHAMFSTEGLPLGSDSLEYAWLIDVQAGSLTAKVTAPQLSCLLEWGQTFVFHVVCREYELERPKSVIVCQHGIDRRFCESKLSCIPGPCPTSDDLKYTMTRLAVDGADIYIVEHGCATNMKMGAIRIANCNLHNQSVGEGISAAIQDFQVRQYIEQLNNCKLGLQPAVLRRACWLEAGSANLGLITVDIALAADHHFKHEAQRHFLETHDGRTKRVFTVTLKLDLLNTKKTPRKNS
;
A
#
# COMPACT_ATOMS: atom_id res chain seq x y z
N MET A 1 5.02 -7.54 30.72
CA MET A 1 6.03 -8.53 31.16
C MET A 1 6.81 -8.95 29.93
N LEU A 2 8.11 -8.71 29.92
CA LEU A 2 8.97 -8.78 28.73
C LEU A 2 9.26 -10.23 28.32
N VAL A 3 9.05 -10.49 27.02
CA VAL A 3 9.35 -11.72 26.30
C VAL A 3 10.85 -12.02 26.40
N LYS A 4 11.20 -13.22 26.85
CA LYS A 4 12.57 -13.74 26.85
C LYS A 4 12.77 -14.45 25.51
N ASN A 5 13.54 -13.86 24.60
CA ASN A 5 13.96 -14.51 23.36
C ASN A 5 14.96 -15.63 23.70
N CYS A 6 14.59 -16.88 23.44
CA CYS A 6 15.49 -18.03 23.56
C CYS A 6 16.34 -18.17 22.28
N HIS A 7 17.54 -17.58 22.27
CA HIS A 7 18.57 -17.92 21.30
C HIS A 7 19.42 -19.08 21.84
N THR A 8 19.49 -20.20 21.12
CA THR A 8 20.55 -21.20 21.30
C THR A 8 21.25 -21.41 19.96
N ASN A 9 22.19 -20.54 19.62
CA ASN A 9 23.13 -20.81 18.54
C ASN A 9 24.53 -20.95 19.14
N LYS A 10 24.89 -22.18 19.51
CA LYS A 10 26.29 -22.55 19.75
C LYS A 10 26.96 -22.72 18.39
N MET A 11 27.53 -21.66 17.84
CA MET A 11 28.66 -21.82 16.93
C MET A 11 29.93 -21.88 17.76
N ILE A 12 30.56 -23.05 17.73
CA ILE A 12 31.90 -23.31 18.25
C ILE A 12 32.87 -22.50 17.38
N HIS A 13 33.52 -21.49 17.96
CA HIS A 13 34.68 -20.85 17.33
C HIS A 13 35.94 -21.43 17.95
N ASP A 14 36.69 -22.16 17.13
CA ASP A 14 38.03 -22.66 17.42
C ASP A 14 39.03 -21.53 17.68
N ALA A 15 40.05 -21.90 18.44
CA ALA A 15 40.92 -21.07 19.25
C ALA A 15 41.97 -20.19 18.52
N ALA A 16 42.28 -19.08 19.20
CA ALA A 16 43.59 -18.50 19.48
C ALA A 16 44.47 -17.92 18.35
N ILE A 17 44.75 -16.60 18.45
CA ILE A 17 46.09 -15.97 18.36
C ILE A 17 46.11 -14.76 19.35
N PRO A 18 47.23 -14.48 20.07
CA PRO A 18 47.22 -13.72 21.33
C PRO A 18 47.39 -12.21 21.19
N ALA A 19 47.07 -11.54 22.29
CA ALA A 19 47.16 -10.12 22.52
C ALA A 19 48.58 -9.57 22.38
N GLU A 20 48.72 -8.46 21.65
CA GLU A 20 49.74 -7.45 21.91
C GLU A 20 49.11 -6.06 21.98
N CYS A 21 49.48 -5.38 23.06
CA CYS A 21 49.09 -4.05 23.46
C CYS A 21 49.38 -3.02 22.37
N GLN A 22 48.47 -2.07 22.16
CA GLN A 22 48.86 -0.66 22.11
C GLN A 22 47.66 0.24 22.41
N SER A 23 47.83 1.00 23.48
CA SER A 23 47.02 2.13 23.92
C SER A 23 46.83 3.13 22.78
N GLY A 24 45.60 3.27 22.32
CA GLY A 24 45.14 4.38 21.52
C GLY A 24 43.65 4.50 21.72
N GLN A 25 43.20 5.53 22.45
CA GLN A 25 41.80 5.94 22.44
C GLN A 25 41.44 6.40 21.02
N LYS A 26 41.15 5.43 20.14
CA LYS A 26 40.34 5.69 18.96
C LYS A 26 38.91 5.75 19.49
N THR A 27 38.33 6.93 19.49
CA THR A 27 36.87 7.10 19.49
C THR A 27 36.34 6.41 18.23
N VAL A 28 36.16 5.08 18.32
CA VAL A 28 35.49 4.30 17.29
C VAL A 28 34.08 4.85 17.27
N LYS A 29 33.75 5.63 16.23
CA LYS A 29 32.37 6.04 15.94
C LYS A 29 31.49 4.82 16.17
N PRO A 30 30.46 4.88 17.04
CA PRO A 30 29.66 3.70 17.35
C PRO A 30 29.14 3.16 16.02
N ARG A 31 29.57 1.94 15.66
CA ARG A 31 28.94 1.22 14.56
C ARG A 31 27.47 1.09 14.95
N TRP A 32 26.54 1.20 14.00
CA TRP A 32 25.09 1.19 14.24
C TRP A 32 24.63 0.08 15.21
N ARG A 33 25.33 -1.07 15.19
CA ARG A 33 25.16 -2.19 16.13
C ARG A 33 25.31 -1.86 17.62
N ASN A 34 25.94 -0.75 17.98
CA ASN A 34 26.08 -0.30 19.37
C ASN A 34 24.87 0.50 19.87
N ILE A 35 23.99 0.98 18.97
CA ILE A 35 22.79 1.78 19.28
C ILE A 35 21.58 0.86 19.47
N THR A 36 21.44 -0.18 18.66
CA THR A 36 20.28 -1.09 18.65
C THR A 36 20.51 -2.33 19.50
N GLN A 37 20.73 -2.16 20.81
CA GLN A 37 20.97 -3.28 21.71
C GLN A 37 19.66 -3.90 22.21
N GLU A 38 19.55 -5.23 22.21
CA GLU A 38 18.38 -5.96 22.74
C GLU A 38 18.08 -5.60 24.20
N LYS A 39 19.13 -5.36 25.01
CA LYS A 39 18.99 -4.91 26.42
C LYS A 39 18.26 -3.57 26.58
N ALA A 40 18.25 -2.74 25.54
CA ALA A 40 17.54 -1.47 25.50
C ALA A 40 16.13 -1.60 24.86
N GLY A 41 15.67 -2.83 24.59
CA GLY A 41 14.33 -3.10 24.05
C GLY A 41 14.26 -3.09 22.52
N TRP A 42 15.37 -2.98 21.80
CA TRP A 42 15.38 -3.10 20.35
C TRP A 42 15.12 -4.54 19.90
N VAL A 43 14.31 -4.69 18.86
CA VAL A 43 13.95 -5.98 18.27
C VAL A 43 14.51 -6.05 16.84
N GLU A 44 15.18 -7.15 16.53
CA GLU A 44 15.62 -7.43 15.16
C GLU A 44 14.46 -7.98 14.34
N CYS A 45 13.95 -7.14 13.44
CA CYS A 45 12.77 -7.44 12.64
C CYS A 45 13.11 -7.92 11.22
N TRP A 46 14.27 -7.52 10.70
CA TRP A 46 14.68 -7.83 9.33
C TRP A 46 16.20 -7.83 9.19
N THR A 47 16.73 -8.93 8.68
CA THR A 47 18.15 -9.10 8.38
C THR A 47 18.30 -9.33 6.88
N VAL A 48 19.13 -8.51 6.23
CA VAL A 48 19.41 -8.60 4.80
C VAL A 48 20.92 -8.72 4.59
N PRO A 49 21.42 -9.68 3.79
CA PRO A 49 22.85 -9.81 3.53
C PRO A 49 23.44 -8.63 2.75
N SER A 50 22.75 -8.13 1.72
CA SER A 50 23.17 -6.98 0.92
C SER A 50 21.96 -6.20 0.39
N VAL A 51 22.11 -4.88 0.29
CA VAL A 51 21.12 -3.93 -0.24
C VAL A 51 21.80 -3.11 -1.33
N MET A 52 21.21 -3.04 -2.52
CA MET A 52 21.56 -2.06 -3.54
C MET A 52 20.46 -1.01 -3.57
N LEU A 53 20.83 0.26 -3.41
CA LEU A 53 19.92 1.39 -3.46
C LEU A 53 20.44 2.38 -4.50
N THR A 54 19.65 2.62 -5.53
CA THR A 54 19.89 3.60 -6.59
C THR A 54 18.88 4.72 -6.44
N ILE A 55 19.36 5.96 -6.42
CA ILE A 55 18.52 7.15 -6.38
C ILE A 55 18.97 8.07 -7.51
N ASP A 56 18.16 8.17 -8.56
CA ASP A 56 18.39 9.10 -9.66
C ASP A 56 17.42 10.26 -9.54
N TYR A 57 17.96 11.47 -9.57
CA TYR A 57 17.18 12.70 -9.48
C TYR A 57 17.50 13.62 -10.65
N ALA A 58 16.50 13.87 -11.49
CA ALA A 58 16.58 14.80 -12.60
C ALA A 58 15.59 15.94 -12.36
N TRP A 59 16.09 17.17 -12.30
CA TRP A 59 15.32 18.33 -11.87
C TRP A 59 15.54 19.52 -12.79
N HIS A 60 14.62 20.47 -12.76
CA HIS A 60 14.65 21.66 -13.58
C HIS A 60 14.94 22.91 -12.73
N PRO A 61 16.19 23.41 -12.72
CA PRO A 61 16.55 24.57 -11.94
C PRO A 61 15.77 25.81 -12.36
N ILE A 62 15.26 26.53 -11.37
CA ILE A 62 14.57 27.81 -11.58
C ILE A 62 15.57 28.92 -11.24
N TYR A 63 15.91 29.75 -12.23
CA TYR A 63 16.77 30.91 -12.05
C TYR A 63 15.89 32.14 -11.87
N PRO A 64 15.83 32.76 -10.67
CA PRO A 64 14.89 33.86 -10.39
C PRO A 64 14.95 35.00 -11.40
N GLN A 65 16.15 35.34 -11.86
CA GLN A 65 16.38 36.43 -12.82
C GLN A 65 15.89 36.14 -14.24
N LYS A 66 15.61 34.86 -14.57
CA LYS A 66 15.19 34.41 -15.91
C LYS A 66 13.92 33.56 -15.88
N ALA A 67 13.19 33.56 -14.76
CA ALA A 67 12.06 32.66 -14.53
C ALA A 67 10.96 32.83 -15.59
N ASP A 68 10.67 34.06 -16.02
CA ASP A 68 9.70 34.34 -17.08
C ASP A 68 10.15 33.84 -18.47
N GLU A 69 11.45 33.91 -18.76
CA GLU A 69 12.02 33.38 -20.01
C GLU A 69 11.98 31.85 -20.01
N GLN A 70 12.33 31.23 -18.88
CA GLN A 70 12.27 29.78 -18.68
C GLN A 70 10.83 29.24 -18.79
N LEU A 71 9.86 29.97 -18.25
CA LEU A 71 8.44 29.60 -18.37
C LEU A 71 7.99 29.64 -19.83
N LYS A 72 8.35 30.69 -20.58
CA LYS A 72 8.03 30.78 -22.01
C LYS A 72 8.69 29.65 -22.81
N GLN A 73 9.94 29.33 -22.51
CA GLN A 73 10.65 28.23 -23.16
C GLN A 73 9.99 26.87 -22.86
N SER A 74 9.67 26.58 -21.59
CA SER A 74 9.05 25.32 -21.19
C SER A 74 7.70 25.09 -21.87
N LEU A 75 6.86 26.13 -21.96
CA LEU A 75 5.58 26.05 -22.66
C LEU A 75 5.76 25.89 -24.18
N SER A 76 6.73 26.59 -24.78
CA SER A 76 7.02 26.48 -26.21
C SER A 76 7.55 25.10 -26.60
N GLU A 77 8.43 24.50 -25.78
CA GLU A 77 8.95 23.14 -26.01
C GLU A 77 7.84 22.08 -25.90
N MET A 78 6.90 22.27 -24.97
CA MET A 78 5.72 21.42 -24.84
C MET A 78 4.80 21.54 -26.07
N GLU A 79 4.49 22.77 -26.51
CA GLU A 79 3.71 23.02 -27.73
C GLU A 79 4.36 22.35 -28.96
N GLU A 80 5.69 22.48 -29.11
CA GLU A 80 6.42 21.83 -30.19
C GLU A 80 6.36 20.30 -30.12
N THR A 81 6.49 19.74 -28.90
CA THR A 81 6.37 18.30 -28.65
C THR A 81 4.97 17.78 -29.00
N MET A 82 3.90 18.45 -28.55
CA MET A 82 2.53 18.06 -28.88
C MET A 82 2.26 18.15 -30.39
N LEU A 83 2.75 19.21 -31.04
CA LEU A 83 2.60 19.40 -32.48
C LEU A 83 3.45 18.39 -33.29
N SER A 84 4.55 17.88 -32.74
CA SER A 84 5.39 16.87 -33.39
C SER A 84 4.68 15.52 -33.53
N VAL A 85 3.83 15.15 -32.55
CA VAL A 85 3.01 13.91 -32.58
C VAL A 85 1.91 13.99 -33.65
N LEU A 86 1.45 15.20 -33.98
CA LEU A 86 0.38 15.45 -34.95
C LEU A 86 0.88 15.67 -36.40
N ARG A 87 2.20 15.71 -36.63
CA ARG A 87 2.77 15.87 -37.98
C ARG A 87 3.02 14.50 -38.62
N PRO A 88 2.31 14.09 -39.68
CA PRO A 88 2.80 13.06 -40.58
C PRO A 88 4.11 13.58 -41.17
N GLY A 89 5.17 12.77 -41.15
CA GLY A 89 6.52 13.19 -41.53
C GLY A 89 6.55 13.94 -42.87
N GLN A 90 6.66 15.26 -42.81
CA GLN A 90 6.97 16.09 -43.97
C GLN A 90 7.83 17.28 -43.55
N LYS A 91 8.86 17.47 -44.36
CA LYS A 91 10.04 18.29 -44.13
C LYS A 91 9.72 19.78 -44.04
N THR A 92 10.46 20.44 -43.15
CA THR A 92 10.95 21.84 -43.19
C THR A 92 10.28 22.79 -44.19
N SER A 93 9.52 23.76 -43.68
CA SER A 93 9.34 25.05 -44.34
C SER A 93 8.88 26.11 -43.33
N ASP A 94 9.72 27.14 -43.21
CA ASP A 94 9.48 28.55 -42.87
C ASP A 94 8.73 28.96 -41.59
N ARG A 95 9.54 29.48 -40.67
CA ARG A 95 9.16 30.25 -39.48
C ARG A 95 8.56 31.59 -39.90
N VAL A 96 7.29 31.80 -39.55
CA VAL A 96 6.71 33.14 -39.41
C VAL A 96 6.58 33.44 -37.93
N VAL A 97 7.33 34.45 -37.46
CA VAL A 97 7.27 34.95 -36.09
C VAL A 97 5.97 35.74 -35.92
N SER A 98 5.01 35.18 -35.19
CA SER A 98 3.82 35.90 -34.73
C SER A 98 4.14 36.69 -33.46
N SER A 99 3.82 37.99 -33.51
CA SER A 99 3.95 38.98 -32.43
C SER A 99 3.20 38.61 -31.14
N PRO A 100 3.67 39.04 -29.94
CA PRO A 100 3.02 38.70 -28.69
C PRO A 100 1.73 39.52 -28.51
N CYS A 101 0.58 38.84 -28.52
CA CYS A 101 -0.66 39.41 -28.04
C CYS A 101 -0.65 39.40 -26.49
N THR A 102 -0.79 40.58 -25.90
CA THR A 102 -1.05 40.78 -24.47
C THR A 102 -2.50 40.38 -24.17
N SER A 103 -2.78 39.09 -24.08
CA SER A 103 -3.97 38.58 -23.41
C SER A 103 -3.55 38.08 -22.03
N SER A 104 -4.28 38.47 -20.98
CA SER A 104 -4.17 37.88 -19.64
C SER A 104 -4.23 36.35 -19.78
N ARG A 105 -3.07 35.70 -19.69
CA ARG A 105 -3.00 34.24 -19.82
C ARG A 105 -3.83 33.62 -18.69
N PRO A 106 -4.65 32.60 -18.97
CA PRO A 106 -5.27 31.83 -17.92
C PRO A 106 -4.17 31.27 -16.98
N PRO A 107 -4.50 30.95 -15.72
CA PRO A 107 -3.57 30.29 -14.81
C PRO A 107 -2.95 29.08 -15.51
N VAL A 108 -1.62 28.97 -15.50
CA VAL A 108 -0.89 27.84 -16.09
C VAL A 108 -1.27 26.59 -15.31
N ASP A 109 -1.73 25.55 -16.01
CA ASP A 109 -2.02 24.26 -15.41
C ASP A 109 -0.69 23.58 -15.04
N PRO A 110 -0.46 23.22 -13.76
CA PRO A 110 0.75 22.52 -13.33
C PRO A 110 1.09 21.28 -14.16
N SER A 111 0.06 20.58 -14.67
CA SER A 111 0.24 19.38 -15.49
C SER A 111 0.87 19.66 -16.87
N GLU A 112 0.92 20.91 -17.32
CA GLU A 112 1.56 21.33 -18.57
C GLU A 112 3.08 21.58 -18.41
N LEU A 113 3.57 21.65 -17.18
CA LEU A 113 5.00 21.86 -16.91
C LEU A 113 5.76 20.52 -16.95
N PRO A 114 7.00 20.49 -17.46
CA PRO A 114 7.79 19.27 -17.44
C PRO A 114 8.08 18.85 -15.98
N PRO A 115 7.81 17.61 -15.58
CA PRO A 115 7.96 17.20 -14.19
C PRO A 115 9.43 17.04 -13.78
N ASP A 116 9.71 17.24 -12.49
CA ASP A 116 10.95 16.77 -11.87
C ASP A 116 10.83 15.27 -11.59
N LYS A 117 11.89 14.52 -11.89
CA LYS A 117 11.88 13.05 -11.90
C LYS A 117 12.74 12.51 -10.77
N LEU A 118 12.15 11.64 -9.97
CA LEU A 118 12.85 10.89 -8.93
C LEU A 118 12.67 9.40 -9.19
N HIS A 119 13.77 8.70 -9.37
CA HIS A 119 13.79 7.26 -9.51
C HIS A 119 14.49 6.65 -8.29
N VAL A 120 13.81 5.75 -7.59
CA VAL A 120 14.34 5.02 -6.46
C VAL A 120 14.24 3.53 -6.76
N GLU A 121 15.38 2.85 -6.86
CA GLU A 121 15.43 1.41 -7.06
C GLU A 121 16.14 0.76 -5.87
N MET A 122 15.49 -0.24 -5.28
CA MET A 122 16.00 -1.00 -4.15
C MET A 122 16.00 -2.49 -4.48
N GLU A 123 17.18 -3.09 -4.57
CA GLU A 123 17.33 -4.53 -4.77
C GLU A 123 17.95 -5.18 -3.53
N LEU A 124 17.31 -6.25 -3.06
CA LEU A 124 17.70 -6.98 -1.86
C LEU A 124 18.22 -8.36 -2.22
N SER A 125 19.38 -8.73 -1.68
CA SER A 125 19.99 -10.03 -1.95
C SER A 125 19.12 -11.20 -1.46
N PRO A 126 19.26 -12.40 -2.05
CA PRO A 126 18.66 -13.63 -1.55
C PRO A 126 18.95 -13.89 -0.06
N ASP A 127 18.13 -14.74 0.55
CA ASP A 127 18.29 -15.23 1.93
C ASP A 127 18.08 -14.16 3.01
N SER A 128 17.27 -13.14 2.71
CA SER A 128 16.80 -12.20 3.72
C SER A 128 15.85 -12.89 4.72
N GLN A 129 15.98 -12.53 6.00
CA GLN A 129 15.16 -13.05 7.09
C GLN A 129 14.31 -11.94 7.67
N ILE A 130 12.99 -12.03 7.51
CA ILE A 130 12.03 -11.06 8.02
C ILE A 130 11.12 -11.70 9.05
N THR A 131 10.86 -11.00 10.15
CA THR A 131 9.82 -11.39 11.11
C THR A 131 8.58 -10.54 10.82
N LEU A 132 7.47 -11.18 10.46
CA LEU A 132 6.27 -10.48 9.98
C LEU A 132 5.47 -9.88 11.16
N TYR A 133 5.86 -8.68 11.58
CA TYR A 133 5.08 -7.86 12.50
C TYR A 133 4.16 -6.90 11.74
N GLY A 134 2.92 -6.73 12.22
CA GLY A 134 1.96 -5.79 11.64
C GLY A 134 2.48 -4.35 11.43
N PRO A 135 3.27 -3.76 12.36
CA PRO A 135 3.78 -2.39 12.19
C PRO A 135 4.76 -2.27 11.01
N LEU A 136 5.46 -3.34 10.62
CA LEU A 136 6.33 -3.30 9.44
C LEU A 136 5.50 -3.14 8.15
N LEU A 137 4.34 -3.80 8.08
CA LEU A 137 3.42 -3.61 6.95
C LEU A 137 2.91 -2.17 6.89
N ASN A 138 2.54 -1.60 8.05
CA ASN A 138 2.12 -0.19 8.12
C ASN A 138 3.24 0.75 7.69
N ALA A 139 4.49 0.49 8.07
CA ALA A 139 5.63 1.28 7.63
C ALA A 139 5.79 1.28 6.10
N PHE A 140 5.52 0.15 5.42
CA PHE A 140 5.49 0.10 3.95
C PHE A 140 4.36 0.92 3.34
N LEU A 141 3.16 0.90 3.93
CA LEU A 141 2.04 1.73 3.47
C LEU A 141 2.31 3.22 3.66
N CYS A 142 3.00 3.58 4.74
CA CYS A 142 3.45 4.95 5.01
C CYS A 142 4.47 5.47 3.97
N ILE A 143 5.07 4.62 3.12
CA ILE A 143 5.92 5.11 2.02
C ILE A 143 5.09 5.97 1.04
N LYS A 144 3.88 5.52 0.69
CA LYS A 144 2.99 6.28 -0.18
C LYS A 144 2.52 7.56 0.52
N GLU A 145 2.03 7.44 1.76
CA GLU A 145 1.34 8.53 2.45
C GLU A 145 2.28 9.57 3.09
N ASN A 146 3.43 9.14 3.64
CA ASN A 146 4.32 10.04 4.40
C ASN A 146 5.56 10.45 3.59
N TYR A 147 6.23 9.51 2.91
CA TYR A 147 7.49 9.81 2.20
C TYR A 147 7.26 10.44 0.82
N PHE A 148 6.21 10.01 0.12
CA PHE A 148 5.86 10.52 -1.20
C PHE A 148 4.43 11.08 -1.26
N GLY A 149 3.83 11.43 -0.12
CA GLY A 149 2.45 11.89 -0.03
C GLY A 149 2.30 13.40 0.09
N GLU A 150 1.37 13.85 0.94
CA GLU A 150 0.98 15.26 1.12
C GLU A 150 1.98 16.07 1.99
N ASP A 151 2.92 15.39 2.62
CA ASP A 151 3.91 15.99 3.52
C ASP A 151 5.32 16.13 2.92
N ASP A 152 5.47 15.86 1.62
CA ASP A 152 6.72 16.07 0.90
C ASP A 152 7.06 17.57 0.85
N MET A 153 8.25 17.94 1.36
CA MET A 153 8.73 19.33 1.35
C MET A 153 10.19 19.37 0.91
N TYR A 154 10.52 20.35 0.07
CA TYR A 154 11.91 20.68 -0.20
C TYR A 154 12.58 21.19 1.09
N MET A 155 13.69 20.58 1.48
CA MET A 155 14.51 21.02 2.58
C MET A 155 15.91 21.37 2.08
N ASP A 156 16.35 22.60 2.33
CA ASP A 156 17.73 23.00 2.08
C ASP A 156 18.64 22.43 3.18
N PHE A 157 19.70 21.73 2.78
CA PHE A 157 20.67 21.15 3.69
C PHE A 157 21.44 22.21 4.50
N GLU A 158 21.63 23.42 3.99
CA GLU A 158 22.29 24.51 4.75
C GLU A 158 21.39 25.08 5.86
N GLU A 159 20.08 25.12 5.64
CA GLU A 159 19.11 25.64 6.61
C GLU A 159 19.03 24.74 7.86
N VAL A 160 19.08 23.42 7.67
CA VAL A 160 19.07 22.41 8.76
C VAL A 160 20.30 22.52 9.67
N ILE A 161 21.46 22.85 9.11
CA ILE A 161 22.70 23.03 9.88
C ILE A 161 22.66 24.33 10.70
N SER A 162 21.90 25.32 10.22
CA SER A 162 21.89 26.68 10.76
C SER A 162 20.85 26.88 11.88
N SER A 163 19.71 26.17 11.86
CA SER A 163 18.70 26.23 12.93
C SER A 163 17.81 24.97 12.99
N PRO A 164 18.13 23.97 13.83
CA PRO A 164 17.34 22.75 13.93
C PRO A 164 15.99 22.91 14.67
N VAL A 165 15.59 24.14 15.06
CA VAL A 165 14.43 24.40 15.95
C VAL A 165 13.35 25.31 15.33
N LEU A 166 13.50 25.79 14.09
CA LEU A 166 12.50 26.67 13.45
C LEU A 166 11.59 26.00 12.40
N SER A 167 11.71 24.70 12.19
CA SER A 167 10.87 23.91 11.27
C SER A 167 9.50 23.53 11.83
N LEU A 168 8.90 24.39 12.67
CA LEU A 168 7.45 24.38 12.94
C LEU A 168 6.72 25.46 12.12
N SER A 169 7.40 26.03 11.12
CA SER A 169 6.80 26.91 10.13
C SER A 169 6.21 26.03 9.03
N THR A 170 4.89 25.88 9.03
CA THR A 170 4.14 25.32 7.91
C THR A 170 4.35 26.19 6.68
N SER A 171 5.31 25.85 5.84
CA SER A 171 5.42 26.42 4.49
C SER A 171 4.91 25.37 3.50
N SER A 172 3.62 25.43 3.22
CA SER A 172 3.04 24.94 1.97
C SER A 172 3.94 25.38 0.81
N SER A 173 4.53 24.43 0.07
CA SER A 173 4.92 24.47 -1.37
C SER A 173 5.44 25.79 -2.01
N SER A 174 5.83 26.80 -1.25
CA SER A 174 6.19 28.14 -1.75
C SER A 174 7.03 28.92 -0.75
N GLY A 175 8.01 28.25 -0.13
CA GLY A 175 9.05 28.90 0.67
C GLY A 175 10.31 29.17 -0.16
N TRP A 176 10.27 30.13 -1.08
CA TRP A 176 11.49 30.67 -1.68
C TRP A 176 12.23 31.54 -0.65
N THR A 177 13.06 30.95 0.21
CA THR A 177 14.09 31.70 0.94
C THR A 177 15.33 31.79 0.07
N ALA A 178 15.31 32.76 -0.86
CA ALA A 178 16.52 33.19 -1.52
C ALA A 178 17.50 33.69 -0.45
N VAL A 179 18.62 32.99 -0.30
CA VAL A 179 19.84 33.54 0.28
C VAL A 179 20.23 34.77 -0.52
N GLY A 180 19.89 35.96 -0.02
CA GLY A 180 20.37 37.22 -0.58
C GLY A 180 19.40 38.40 -0.48
N MET A 181 19.62 39.23 0.55
CA MET A 181 19.27 40.64 0.62
C MET A 181 17.78 40.98 0.84
N GLU A 182 17.32 40.90 2.09
CA GLU A 182 16.24 41.80 2.54
C GLU A 182 16.78 43.23 2.52
N ASN A 183 16.31 44.03 1.56
CA ASN A 183 16.35 45.48 1.67
C ASN A 183 14.92 45.98 1.85
N ASP A 184 14.71 46.62 2.99
CA ASP A 184 13.58 47.45 3.38
C ASP A 184 12.72 47.98 2.24
N LYS A 185 11.42 47.61 2.27
CA LYS A 185 10.30 48.53 2.05
C LYS A 185 9.00 47.89 2.51
N LYS A 186 8.39 48.50 3.53
CA LYS A 186 6.99 48.31 3.91
C LYS A 186 6.08 48.63 2.72
N GLU A 187 5.47 47.63 2.11
CA GLU A 187 4.31 47.81 1.23
C GLU A 187 3.21 46.79 1.58
N ASN A 188 2.08 47.34 2.04
CA ASN A 188 0.71 46.83 2.09
C ASN A 188 0.45 45.30 2.16
N GLU A 189 -0.10 44.89 3.30
CA GLU A 189 -0.96 43.72 3.45
C GLU A 189 -2.19 43.82 2.51
N SER A 190 -2.14 43.19 1.34
CA SER A 190 -3.32 42.83 0.51
C SER A 190 -3.00 42.19 -0.85
N SER A 191 -1.73 42.00 -1.22
CA SER A 191 -1.40 41.13 -2.36
C SER A 191 -1.05 39.74 -1.84
N ALA A 192 -1.91 38.74 -2.11
CA ALA A 192 -1.48 37.35 -2.02
C ALA A 192 -0.20 37.22 -2.84
N LYS A 193 0.92 36.84 -2.21
CA LYS A 193 2.20 36.64 -2.89
C LYS A 193 1.94 35.80 -4.13
N SER A 194 2.12 36.37 -5.32
CA SER A 194 1.83 35.67 -6.56
C SER A 194 2.82 34.52 -6.71
N VAL A 195 2.35 33.29 -6.49
CA VAL A 195 3.17 32.08 -6.67
C VAL A 195 3.57 31.99 -8.14
N HIS A 196 4.87 31.90 -8.41
CA HIS A 196 5.36 31.79 -9.78
C HIS A 196 4.99 30.41 -10.36
N PRO A 197 4.46 30.31 -11.60
CA PRO A 197 3.99 29.04 -12.15
C PRO A 197 5.02 27.91 -12.15
N LEU A 198 6.30 28.22 -12.39
CA LEU A 198 7.39 27.22 -12.33
C LEU A 198 7.55 26.56 -10.95
N ALA A 199 7.09 27.20 -9.87
CA ALA A 199 7.10 26.62 -8.53
C ALA A 199 6.02 25.54 -8.36
N LEU A 200 5.02 25.49 -9.25
CA LEU A 200 3.98 24.47 -9.27
C LEU A 200 4.40 23.22 -10.09
N ARG A 201 5.69 23.08 -10.40
CA ARG A 201 6.17 21.97 -11.23
C ARG A 201 5.85 20.63 -10.55
N PRO A 202 5.24 19.67 -11.27
CA PRO A 202 4.87 18.40 -10.69
C PRO A 202 6.07 17.47 -10.52
N TRP A 203 5.90 16.47 -9.66
CA TRP A 203 6.80 15.34 -9.51
C TRP A 203 6.36 14.15 -10.37
N ASP A 204 7.34 13.42 -10.90
CA ASP A 204 7.19 12.10 -11.53
C ASP A 204 8.14 11.13 -10.81
N ILE A 205 7.59 10.40 -9.83
CA ILE A 205 8.35 9.53 -8.93
C ILE A 205 8.12 8.09 -9.33
N THR A 206 9.20 7.34 -9.52
CA THR A 206 9.17 5.90 -9.76
C THR A 206 9.94 5.20 -8.65
N VAL A 207 9.30 4.27 -7.94
CA VAL A 207 9.92 3.44 -6.91
C VAL A 207 9.83 1.98 -7.31
N LEU A 208 10.95 1.29 -7.34
CA LEU A 208 11.07 -0.15 -7.62
C LEU A 208 11.72 -0.83 -6.43
N VAL A 209 11.09 -1.87 -5.90
CA VAL A 209 11.67 -2.69 -4.83
C VAL A 209 11.58 -4.16 -5.22
N ASN A 210 12.73 -4.82 -5.31
CA ASN A 210 12.86 -6.23 -5.66
C ASN A 210 13.50 -7.01 -4.51
N LEU A 211 12.81 -8.08 -4.07
CA LEU A 211 13.33 -9.04 -3.09
C LEU A 211 13.31 -10.44 -3.68
N TYR A 212 14.33 -11.22 -3.35
CA TYR A 212 14.49 -12.59 -3.79
C TYR A 212 14.62 -13.53 -2.57
N LYS A 213 13.99 -14.70 -2.63
CA LYS A 213 14.11 -15.81 -1.65
C LYS A 213 14.05 -15.33 -0.20
N VAL A 214 12.94 -14.69 0.15
CA VAL A 214 12.68 -14.12 1.47
C VAL A 214 12.19 -15.23 2.40
N HIS A 215 12.83 -15.34 3.57
CA HIS A 215 12.42 -16.24 4.64
C HIS A 215 11.69 -15.43 5.71
N GLY A 216 10.39 -15.69 5.86
CA GLY A 216 9.53 -15.08 6.86
C GLY A 216 9.42 -15.93 8.12
N ARG A 217 9.43 -15.31 9.29
CA ARG A 217 8.99 -15.91 10.56
C ARG A 217 7.65 -15.32 10.95
N LEU A 218 6.70 -16.18 11.33
CA LEU A 218 5.35 -15.80 11.75
C LEU A 218 5.28 -15.89 13.29
N PRO A 219 5.40 -14.77 14.02
CA PRO A 219 5.50 -14.81 15.48
C PRO A 219 4.16 -15.18 16.12
N VAL A 220 4.16 -16.22 16.96
CA VAL A 220 3.00 -16.67 17.76
C VAL A 220 3.33 -16.56 19.25
N HIS A 221 2.32 -16.36 20.09
CA HIS A 221 2.51 -16.29 21.55
C HIS A 221 2.81 -17.68 22.11
N GLY A 222 4.10 -18.03 22.18
CA GLY A 222 4.57 -19.31 22.71
C GLY A 222 5.24 -19.20 24.09
N THR A 223 5.25 -20.31 24.82
CA THR A 223 6.18 -20.52 25.94
C THR A 223 7.54 -20.99 25.41
N ALA A 224 8.60 -20.92 26.23
CA ALA A 224 9.95 -21.32 25.82
C ALA A 224 10.08 -22.80 25.38
N ASP A 225 9.12 -23.65 25.78
CA ASP A 225 9.03 -25.07 25.42
C ASP A 225 7.96 -25.34 24.32
N GLY A 226 7.45 -24.28 23.68
CA GLY A 226 6.41 -24.37 22.64
C GLY A 226 6.92 -24.89 21.28
N PRO A 227 6.00 -25.22 20.36
CA PRO A 227 6.35 -25.57 18.98
C PRO A 227 7.10 -24.43 18.28
N GLU A 228 7.93 -24.79 17.29
CA GLU A 228 8.62 -23.79 16.47
C GLU A 228 7.59 -22.86 15.79
N CYS A 229 7.92 -21.57 15.71
CA CYS A 229 7.06 -20.59 15.05
C CYS A 229 6.88 -20.97 13.58
N PRO A 230 5.68 -20.80 13.00
CA PRO A 230 5.47 -21.04 11.59
C PRO A 230 6.43 -20.20 10.74
N THR A 231 6.93 -20.80 9.67
CA THR A 231 7.87 -20.15 8.75
C THR A 231 7.21 -19.97 7.39
N ALA A 232 7.57 -18.90 6.70
CA ALA A 232 7.13 -18.61 5.36
C ALA A 232 8.34 -18.51 4.44
N PHE A 233 8.19 -18.99 3.22
CA PHE A 233 9.17 -18.83 2.16
C PHE A 233 8.48 -18.15 0.98
N LEU A 234 9.09 -17.07 0.50
CA LEU A 234 8.60 -16.28 -0.60
C LEU A 234 9.71 -16.12 -1.64
N GLU A 235 9.51 -16.68 -2.83
CA GLU A 235 10.56 -16.70 -3.84
C GLU A 235 10.86 -15.31 -4.40
N ARG A 236 9.83 -14.48 -4.60
CA ARG A 236 9.98 -13.13 -5.14
C ARG A 236 8.94 -12.17 -4.58
N VAL A 237 9.40 -10.96 -4.27
CA VAL A 237 8.58 -9.77 -4.05
C VAL A 237 8.99 -8.72 -5.07
N CYS A 238 8.03 -8.19 -5.80
CA CYS A 238 8.23 -7.02 -6.65
C CYS A 238 7.21 -5.96 -6.29
N PHE A 239 7.69 -4.80 -5.89
CA PHE A 239 6.88 -3.62 -5.69
C PHE A 239 7.29 -2.55 -6.69
N GLU A 240 6.31 -1.98 -7.35
CA GLU A 240 6.45 -0.86 -8.27
C GLU A 240 5.45 0.22 -7.87
N MET A 241 5.92 1.45 -7.73
CA MET A 241 5.10 2.63 -7.57
C MET A 241 5.46 3.64 -8.63
N LYS A 242 4.46 4.17 -9.31
CA LYS A 242 4.59 5.34 -10.18
C LYS A 242 3.63 6.42 -9.70
N LYS A 243 4.17 7.50 -9.17
CA LYS A 243 3.42 8.69 -8.76
C LYS A 243 3.65 9.79 -9.78
N GLY A 244 2.59 10.23 -10.43
CA GLY A 244 2.57 11.45 -11.23
C GLY A 244 1.66 12.50 -10.60
N PHE A 245 1.42 13.58 -11.34
CA PHE A 245 0.58 14.69 -10.85
C PHE A 245 -0.89 14.32 -10.62
N GLY A 246 -1.49 13.54 -11.53
CA GLY A 246 -2.93 13.23 -11.51
C GLY A 246 -3.26 11.82 -11.04
N GLU A 247 -2.26 10.98 -10.78
CA GLU A 247 -2.46 9.60 -10.35
C GLU A 247 -1.22 8.98 -9.74
N THR A 248 -1.44 8.04 -8.82
CA THR A 248 -0.41 7.13 -8.32
C THR A 248 -0.85 5.70 -8.56
N MET A 249 -0.03 4.94 -9.27
CA MET A 249 -0.24 3.52 -9.51
C MET A 249 0.75 2.71 -8.70
N LEU A 250 0.26 1.63 -8.09
CA LEU A 250 1.03 0.70 -7.29
C LEU A 250 0.79 -0.71 -7.81
N GLN A 251 1.86 -1.49 -7.90
CA GLN A 251 1.79 -2.90 -8.22
C GLN A 251 2.69 -3.66 -7.26
N LEU A 252 2.13 -4.67 -6.60
CA LEU A 252 2.85 -5.59 -5.74
C LEU A 252 2.60 -7.01 -6.26
N VAL A 253 3.68 -7.78 -6.43
CA VAL A 253 3.62 -9.19 -6.83
C VAL A 253 4.40 -10.01 -5.81
N LEU A 254 3.75 -10.99 -5.21
CA LEU A 254 4.32 -12.00 -4.31
C LEU A 254 4.12 -13.36 -4.96
N SER A 255 5.18 -14.08 -5.33
CA SER A 255 4.99 -15.42 -5.92
C SER A 255 6.27 -16.25 -5.91
N PRO A 256 6.14 -17.59 -5.74
CA PRO A 256 5.14 -18.29 -4.92
C PRO A 256 5.37 -18.06 -3.42
N LEU A 257 4.31 -18.21 -2.61
CA LEU A 257 4.35 -18.15 -1.15
C LEU A 257 4.04 -19.53 -0.55
N SER A 258 4.94 -20.05 0.27
CA SER A 258 4.79 -21.32 0.99
C SER A 258 4.95 -21.08 2.48
N VAL A 259 3.97 -21.51 3.27
CA VAL A 259 4.01 -21.43 4.74
C VAL A 259 4.10 -22.84 5.29
N PHE A 260 5.06 -23.07 6.18
CA PHE A 260 5.29 -24.32 6.88
C PHE A 260 4.94 -24.14 8.35
N VAL A 261 4.18 -25.08 8.87
CA VAL A 261 3.72 -25.05 10.26
C VAL A 261 3.96 -26.42 10.88
N SER A 262 4.63 -26.41 12.02
CA SER A 262 4.85 -27.61 12.82
C SER A 262 4.02 -27.56 14.09
N ASP A 263 3.67 -28.73 14.63
CA ASP A 263 3.10 -28.83 15.97
C ASP A 263 3.86 -29.85 16.84
N SER A 264 3.74 -29.66 18.15
CA SER A 264 4.36 -30.52 19.17
C SER A 264 3.35 -31.48 19.81
N TYR A 265 2.25 -31.79 19.13
CA TYR A 265 1.21 -32.66 19.68
C TYR A 265 1.73 -34.11 19.78
N GLN A 266 1.44 -34.80 20.90
CA GLN A 266 1.88 -36.19 21.07
C GLN A 266 1.04 -37.11 20.17
N ARG A 267 1.69 -37.74 19.19
CA ARG A 267 1.07 -38.65 18.23
C ARG A 267 1.75 -40.02 18.21
N PRO A 268 1.01 -41.09 17.84
CA PRO A 268 1.62 -42.38 17.52
C PRO A 268 2.68 -42.24 16.41
N PRO A 269 3.71 -43.11 16.36
CA PRO A 269 4.78 -43.04 15.35
C PRO A 269 4.29 -43.16 13.90
N VAL A 270 3.09 -43.72 13.70
CA VAL A 270 2.47 -43.90 12.37
C VAL A 270 2.02 -42.55 11.79
N ASP A 271 1.70 -41.56 12.65
CA ASP A 271 1.16 -40.27 12.27
C ASP A 271 2.22 -39.15 12.30
N ASP A 272 3.51 -39.50 12.33
CA ASP A 272 4.60 -38.54 12.49
C ASP A 272 4.64 -37.51 11.34
N VAL A 273 4.19 -37.92 10.14
CA VAL A 273 4.05 -37.06 8.96
C VAL A 273 2.99 -35.96 9.15
N LEU A 274 2.06 -36.10 10.09
CA LEU A 274 1.08 -35.07 10.43
C LEU A 274 1.68 -33.96 11.31
N ARG A 275 2.95 -34.06 11.73
CA ARG A 275 3.63 -32.98 12.45
C ARG A 275 3.96 -31.79 11.57
N GLU A 276 4.08 -32.00 10.26
CA GLU A 276 4.43 -30.96 9.30
C GLU A 276 3.24 -30.64 8.39
N GLY A 277 2.68 -29.45 8.57
CA GLY A 277 1.67 -28.86 7.72
C GLY A 277 2.27 -27.85 6.74
N HIS A 278 1.60 -27.67 5.61
CA HIS A 278 1.98 -26.65 4.64
C HIS A 278 0.76 -25.98 4.00
N ILE A 279 0.92 -24.69 3.71
CA ILE A 279 -0.01 -23.87 2.93
C ILE A 279 0.77 -23.24 1.79
N ASN A 280 0.30 -23.40 0.57
CA ASN A 280 0.93 -22.81 -0.61
C ASN A 280 -0.07 -21.91 -1.33
N LEU A 281 0.39 -20.73 -1.71
CA LEU A 281 -0.28 -19.81 -2.59
C LEU A 281 0.59 -19.62 -3.84
N SER A 282 0.04 -19.94 -5.00
CA SER A 282 0.78 -19.86 -6.27
C SER A 282 1.25 -18.43 -6.60
N GLY A 283 0.46 -17.42 -6.25
CA GLY A 283 0.87 -16.03 -6.32
C GLY A 283 -0.18 -15.08 -5.74
N LEU A 284 0.25 -13.87 -5.41
CA LEU A 284 -0.58 -12.74 -5.02
C LEU A 284 -0.14 -11.53 -5.83
N GLN A 285 -1.07 -10.89 -6.51
CA GLN A 285 -0.88 -9.63 -7.19
C GLN A 285 -1.83 -8.60 -6.59
N LEU A 286 -1.29 -7.46 -6.16
CA LEU A 286 -2.08 -6.30 -5.75
C LEU A 286 -1.79 -5.19 -6.73
N ARG A 287 -2.85 -4.54 -7.21
CA ARG A 287 -2.78 -3.33 -8.02
C ARG A 287 -3.60 -2.27 -7.32
N ALA A 288 -3.02 -1.11 -7.09
CA ALA A 288 -3.76 0.02 -6.53
C ALA A 288 -3.60 1.27 -7.39
N HIS A 289 -4.64 2.07 -7.44
CA HIS A 289 -4.72 3.29 -8.24
C HIS A 289 -5.35 4.40 -7.41
N ALA A 290 -4.53 5.37 -7.01
CA ALA A 290 -4.98 6.65 -6.48
C ALA A 290 -5.14 7.64 -7.61
N MET A 291 -6.21 8.44 -7.56
CA MET A 291 -6.46 9.51 -8.53
C MET A 291 -6.51 10.84 -7.82
N PHE A 292 -5.83 11.83 -8.39
CA PHE A 292 -5.67 13.15 -7.80
C PHE A 292 -6.25 14.24 -8.70
N SER A 293 -6.72 15.32 -8.07
CA SER A 293 -7.27 16.48 -8.77
C SER A 293 -6.93 17.76 -8.01
N THR A 294 -6.71 18.84 -8.75
CA THR A 294 -6.52 20.20 -8.22
C THR A 294 -7.73 21.09 -8.47
N GLU A 295 -8.79 20.57 -9.09
CA GLU A 295 -9.99 21.36 -9.39
C GLU A 295 -10.67 21.86 -8.10
N GLY A 296 -11.01 23.15 -8.07
CA GLY A 296 -11.66 23.75 -6.90
C GLY A 296 -10.73 24.05 -5.72
N LEU A 297 -9.42 23.83 -5.84
CA LEU A 297 -8.45 24.15 -4.79
C LEU A 297 -7.74 25.50 -5.03
N PRO A 298 -7.28 26.17 -3.95
CA PRO A 298 -6.45 27.37 -4.06
C PRO A 298 -5.15 27.16 -4.84
N LEU A 299 -4.66 28.19 -5.53
CA LEU A 299 -3.37 28.12 -6.21
C LEU A 299 -2.24 27.85 -5.21
N GLY A 300 -1.42 26.84 -5.50
CA GLY A 300 -0.31 26.41 -4.64
C GLY A 300 -0.69 25.34 -3.60
N SER A 301 -1.95 24.91 -3.52
CA SER A 301 -2.28 23.73 -2.72
C SER A 301 -1.80 22.44 -3.38
N ASP A 302 -1.56 21.41 -2.58
CA ASP A 302 -1.28 20.06 -3.07
C ASP A 302 -2.52 19.46 -3.77
N SER A 303 -2.26 18.48 -4.64
CA SER A 303 -3.32 17.75 -5.33
C SER A 303 -4.10 16.85 -4.37
N LEU A 304 -5.42 16.83 -4.50
CA LEU A 304 -6.30 16.12 -3.58
C LEU A 304 -6.68 14.73 -4.12
N GLU A 305 -6.57 13.68 -3.29
CA GLU A 305 -6.99 12.32 -3.62
C GLU A 305 -8.52 12.18 -3.61
N TYR A 306 -9.13 11.92 -4.78
CA TYR A 306 -10.60 11.79 -4.88
C TYR A 306 -11.07 10.35 -5.08
N ALA A 307 -10.17 9.43 -5.47
CA ALA A 307 -10.50 8.02 -5.63
C ALA A 307 -9.32 7.10 -5.32
N TRP A 308 -9.63 5.93 -4.76
CA TRP A 308 -8.68 4.90 -4.38
C TRP A 308 -9.23 3.50 -4.70
N LEU A 309 -8.64 2.85 -5.70
CA LEU A 309 -9.07 1.54 -6.17
C LEU A 309 -7.99 0.51 -5.85
N ILE A 310 -8.37 -0.61 -5.24
CA ILE A 310 -7.49 -1.76 -4.97
C ILE A 310 -8.07 -2.99 -5.66
N ASP A 311 -7.26 -3.68 -6.46
CA ASP A 311 -7.56 -5.00 -7.00
C ASP A 311 -6.51 -6.00 -6.53
N VAL A 312 -6.95 -7.00 -5.77
CA VAL A 312 -6.13 -8.08 -5.23
C VAL A 312 -6.50 -9.36 -5.95
N GLN A 313 -5.53 -9.98 -6.61
CA GLN A 313 -5.68 -11.24 -7.33
C GLN A 313 -4.75 -12.28 -6.67
N ALA A 314 -5.34 -13.34 -6.15
CA ALA A 314 -4.65 -14.46 -5.54
C ALA A 314 -4.85 -15.69 -6.43
N GLY A 315 -3.77 -16.41 -6.69
CA GLY A 315 -3.84 -17.69 -7.40
C GLY A 315 -4.47 -18.79 -6.55
N SER A 316 -4.31 -20.04 -6.98
CA SER A 316 -4.79 -21.21 -6.24
C SER A 316 -4.14 -21.34 -4.87
N LEU A 317 -4.96 -21.45 -3.82
CA LEU A 317 -4.55 -21.78 -2.45
C LEU A 317 -4.64 -23.30 -2.26
N THR A 318 -3.55 -23.95 -1.89
CA THR A 318 -3.54 -25.38 -1.53
C THR A 318 -3.00 -25.56 -0.14
N ALA A 319 -3.64 -26.38 0.69
CA ALA A 319 -3.18 -26.60 2.05
C ALA A 319 -3.34 -28.06 2.47
N LYS A 320 -2.39 -28.55 3.26
CA LYS A 320 -2.50 -29.78 4.04
C LYS A 320 -2.05 -29.47 5.45
N VAL A 321 -2.99 -29.39 6.36
CA VAL A 321 -2.75 -28.97 7.75
C VAL A 321 -3.58 -29.82 8.72
N THR A 322 -3.14 -29.92 9.97
CA THR A 322 -3.95 -30.44 11.08
C THR A 322 -4.76 -29.31 11.72
N ALA A 323 -5.77 -29.62 12.53
CA ALA A 323 -6.56 -28.62 13.25
C ALA A 323 -5.70 -27.80 14.25
N PRO A 324 -4.75 -28.37 15.02
CA PRO A 324 -3.82 -27.59 15.83
C PRO A 324 -2.95 -26.62 15.01
N GLN A 325 -2.46 -27.07 13.86
CA GLN A 325 -1.65 -26.23 12.96
C GLN A 325 -2.47 -25.07 12.38
N LEU A 326 -3.70 -25.34 11.96
CA LEU A 326 -4.62 -24.30 11.49
C LEU A 326 -4.94 -23.30 12.60
N SER A 327 -5.16 -23.77 13.83
CA SER A 327 -5.37 -22.90 14.98
C SER A 327 -4.17 -21.98 15.25
N CYS A 328 -2.94 -22.50 15.14
CA CYS A 328 -1.70 -21.72 15.29
C CYS A 328 -1.61 -20.60 14.24
N LEU A 329 -1.95 -20.92 12.98
CA LEU A 329 -1.96 -19.92 11.90
C LEU A 329 -3.08 -18.88 12.07
N LEU A 330 -4.24 -19.28 12.60
CA LEU A 330 -5.33 -18.35 12.92
C LEU A 330 -4.94 -17.41 14.08
N GLU A 331 -4.24 -17.91 15.10
CA GLU A 331 -3.75 -17.10 16.22
C GLU A 331 -2.71 -16.07 15.75
N TRP A 332 -1.76 -16.50 14.91
CA TRP A 332 -0.83 -15.59 14.23
C TRP A 332 -1.60 -14.53 13.43
N GLY A 333 -2.53 -14.96 12.58
CA GLY A 333 -3.30 -14.07 11.70
C GLY A 333 -4.11 -13.03 12.49
N GLN A 334 -4.76 -13.45 13.58
CA GLN A 334 -5.48 -12.55 14.47
C GLN A 334 -4.54 -11.52 15.11
N THR A 335 -3.40 -11.96 15.64
CA THR A 335 -2.40 -11.07 16.25
C THR A 335 -1.83 -10.10 15.22
N PHE A 336 -1.53 -10.59 14.03
CA PHE A 336 -1.01 -9.79 12.93
C PHE A 336 -2.00 -8.70 12.50
N VAL A 337 -3.27 -9.06 12.27
CA VAL A 337 -4.33 -8.10 11.93
C VAL A 337 -4.53 -7.07 13.04
N PHE A 338 -4.54 -7.52 14.31
CA PHE A 338 -4.62 -6.61 15.44
C PHE A 338 -3.47 -5.59 15.43
N HIS A 339 -2.23 -6.03 15.19
CA HIS A 339 -1.09 -5.11 15.08
C HIS A 339 -1.19 -4.15 13.90
N VAL A 340 -1.72 -4.57 12.75
CA VAL A 340 -1.90 -3.70 11.57
C VAL A 340 -2.94 -2.61 11.86
N VAL A 341 -4.03 -2.94 12.55
CA VAL A 341 -5.15 -2.02 12.83
C VAL A 341 -4.94 -1.21 14.11
N CYS A 342 -3.97 -1.58 14.94
CA CYS A 342 -3.74 -0.91 16.22
C CYS A 342 -3.14 0.50 16.01
N ARG A 343 -3.86 1.50 16.53
CA ARG A 343 -3.49 2.92 16.42
C ARG A 343 -2.23 3.28 17.20
N GLU A 344 -1.82 2.49 18.19
CA GLU A 344 -0.57 2.71 18.91
C GLU A 344 0.67 2.48 18.03
N TYR A 345 0.51 1.76 16.91
CA TYR A 345 1.56 1.54 15.92
C TYR A 345 1.44 2.45 14.70
N GLU A 346 0.48 3.37 14.68
CA GLU A 346 0.41 4.42 13.67
C GLU A 346 1.55 5.43 13.92
N LEU A 347 2.29 5.76 12.86
CA LEU A 347 3.25 6.86 12.92
C LEU A 347 2.49 8.18 13.12
N GLU A 348 2.96 9.01 14.04
CA GLU A 348 2.38 10.33 14.27
C GLU A 348 2.52 11.17 12.98
N ARG A 349 1.43 11.81 12.57
CA ARG A 349 1.43 12.66 11.37
C ARG A 349 2.34 13.87 11.61
N PRO A 350 3.20 14.24 10.65
CA PRO A 350 4.06 15.42 10.76
C PRO A 350 3.27 16.72 11.00
N LYS A 351 2.11 16.86 10.36
CA LYS A 351 1.23 18.03 10.50
C LYS A 351 0.00 17.71 11.36
N SER A 352 -0.27 18.57 12.35
CA SER A 352 -1.46 18.48 13.21
C SER A 352 -2.70 19.17 12.62
N VAL A 353 -2.52 19.95 11.54
CA VAL A 353 -3.60 20.67 10.87
C VAL A 353 -4.33 19.75 9.90
N ILE A 354 -5.65 19.64 10.06
CA ILE A 354 -6.50 18.85 9.17
C ILE A 354 -7.07 19.78 8.10
N VAL A 355 -6.70 19.53 6.85
CA VAL A 355 -7.19 20.26 5.67
C VAL A 355 -8.50 19.63 5.19
N CYS A 356 -9.48 20.46 4.86
CA CYS A 356 -10.76 19.99 4.31
C CYS A 356 -10.67 19.78 2.78
N GLN A 357 -11.74 19.26 2.18
CA GLN A 357 -11.82 19.04 0.72
C GLN A 357 -11.54 20.28 -0.16
N HIS A 358 -11.57 21.50 0.41
CA HIS A 358 -11.32 22.74 -0.31
C HIS A 358 -9.87 23.26 -0.16
N GLY A 359 -8.96 22.48 0.43
CA GLY A 359 -7.55 22.90 0.60
C GLY A 359 -7.32 23.94 1.70
N ILE A 360 -8.29 24.12 2.61
CA ILE A 360 -8.22 25.08 3.73
C ILE A 360 -8.34 24.32 5.06
N ASP A 361 -7.74 24.84 6.14
CA ASP A 361 -7.95 24.32 7.50
C ASP A 361 -9.44 24.20 7.81
N ARG A 362 -9.84 22.99 8.22
CA ARG A 362 -11.22 22.61 8.48
C ARG A 362 -11.94 23.54 9.46
N ARG A 363 -11.21 24.20 10.36
CA ARG A 363 -11.76 25.12 11.37
C ARG A 363 -12.24 26.45 10.78
N PHE A 364 -11.70 26.84 9.64
CA PHE A 364 -11.95 28.15 9.00
C PHE A 364 -12.64 28.01 7.64
N CYS A 365 -13.09 26.81 7.27
CA CYS A 365 -13.73 26.60 5.98
C CYS A 365 -15.18 27.11 5.98
N GLU A 366 -15.42 28.17 5.21
CA GLU A 366 -16.76 28.75 5.00
C GLU A 366 -17.49 28.17 3.79
N SER A 367 -16.77 27.54 2.85
CA SER A 367 -17.33 26.92 1.62
C SER A 367 -18.07 25.59 1.86
N LYS A 368 -18.34 25.25 3.13
CA LYS A 368 -19.02 24.01 3.50
C LYS A 368 -20.48 24.02 3.06
N LEU A 369 -20.95 22.89 2.52
CA LEU A 369 -22.38 22.64 2.32
C LEU A 369 -23.14 22.76 3.65
N SER A 370 -24.10 23.69 3.70
CA SER A 370 -24.87 24.03 4.91
C SER A 370 -25.71 22.88 5.46
N CYS A 371 -26.04 21.89 4.63
CA CYS A 371 -26.82 20.72 4.99
C CYS A 371 -26.03 19.63 5.73
N ILE A 372 -24.69 19.69 5.71
CA ILE A 372 -23.85 18.69 6.39
C ILE A 372 -23.67 19.14 7.86
N PRO A 373 -23.94 18.29 8.86
CA PRO A 373 -23.66 18.60 10.27
C PRO A 373 -22.15 18.59 10.57
N GLY A 374 -21.70 19.29 11.61
CA GLY A 374 -20.32 19.22 12.10
C GLY A 374 -19.30 20.09 11.35
N PRO A 375 -18.01 19.71 11.29
CA PRO A 375 -16.98 20.41 10.52
C PRO A 375 -17.05 20.08 9.00
N CYS A 376 -16.31 20.82 8.17
CA CYS A 376 -16.20 20.49 6.73
C CYS A 376 -15.52 19.11 6.53
N PRO A 377 -16.05 18.22 5.65
CA PRO A 377 -15.44 16.92 5.41
C PRO A 377 -14.05 17.04 4.77
N THR A 378 -13.21 16.03 5.00
CA THR A 378 -11.91 15.86 4.33
C THR A 378 -12.06 15.12 3.00
N SER A 379 -10.98 15.04 2.22
CA SER A 379 -10.89 14.16 1.06
C SER A 379 -11.15 12.69 1.44
N ASP A 380 -10.55 12.22 2.52
CA ASP A 380 -10.71 10.85 3.02
C ASP A 380 -12.16 10.50 3.37
N ASP A 381 -12.95 11.46 3.84
CA ASP A 381 -14.37 11.25 4.18
C ASP A 381 -15.26 11.05 2.94
N LEU A 382 -14.83 11.57 1.77
CA LEU A 382 -15.65 11.65 0.56
C LEU A 382 -15.08 10.87 -0.63
N LYS A 383 -13.80 10.50 -0.60
CA LYS A 383 -13.17 9.81 -1.72
C LYS A 383 -13.87 8.49 -2.04
N TYR A 384 -13.92 8.17 -3.33
CA TYR A 384 -14.46 6.89 -3.76
C TYR A 384 -13.45 5.78 -3.47
N THR A 385 -13.85 4.77 -2.71
CA THR A 385 -13.02 3.60 -2.43
C THR A 385 -13.67 2.34 -2.97
N MET A 386 -12.86 1.51 -3.64
CA MET A 386 -13.29 0.19 -4.07
C MET A 386 -12.16 -0.81 -3.92
N THR A 387 -12.42 -1.88 -3.18
CA THR A 387 -11.49 -2.99 -3.00
C THR A 387 -12.09 -4.26 -3.58
N ARG A 388 -11.38 -4.91 -4.50
CA ARG A 388 -11.76 -6.19 -5.09
C ARG A 388 -10.75 -7.24 -4.70
N LEU A 389 -11.23 -8.42 -4.33
CA LEU A 389 -10.45 -9.61 -4.10
C LEU A 389 -10.94 -10.72 -5.03
N ALA A 390 -10.00 -11.32 -5.73
CA ALA A 390 -10.21 -12.41 -6.66
C ALA A 390 -9.27 -13.56 -6.27
N VAL A 391 -9.83 -14.71 -5.94
CA VAL A 391 -9.04 -15.93 -5.70
C VAL A 391 -9.40 -16.96 -6.77
N ASP A 392 -8.42 -17.54 -7.45
CA ASP A 392 -8.65 -18.50 -8.52
C ASP A 392 -9.31 -19.80 -8.03
N GLY A 393 -8.98 -20.22 -6.81
CA GLY A 393 -9.58 -21.37 -6.14
C GLY A 393 -8.86 -21.75 -4.86
N ALA A 394 -9.48 -22.63 -4.08
CA ALA A 394 -8.90 -23.16 -2.86
C ALA A 394 -9.10 -24.69 -2.78
N ASP A 395 -8.07 -25.41 -2.36
CA ASP A 395 -8.11 -26.86 -2.10
C ASP A 395 -7.39 -27.16 -0.78
N ILE A 396 -8.17 -27.27 0.29
CA ILE A 396 -7.68 -27.32 1.67
C ILE A 396 -8.01 -28.69 2.25
N TYR A 397 -7.00 -29.39 2.74
CA TYR A 397 -7.12 -30.64 3.47
C TYR A 397 -6.80 -30.41 4.95
N ILE A 398 -7.82 -30.59 5.79
CA ILE A 398 -7.65 -30.71 7.24
C ILE A 398 -7.53 -32.19 7.55
N VAL A 399 -6.32 -32.66 7.85
CA VAL A 399 -6.02 -34.09 8.05
C VAL A 399 -5.75 -34.34 9.52
N GLU A 400 -6.43 -35.33 10.08
CA GLU A 400 -6.26 -35.81 11.44
C GLU A 400 -6.04 -37.33 11.44
N HIS A 401 -5.76 -37.90 12.62
CA HIS A 401 -5.62 -39.34 12.74
C HIS A 401 -6.94 -40.04 12.36
N GLY A 402 -6.89 -40.88 11.32
CA GLY A 402 -8.02 -41.67 10.87
C GLY A 402 -9.13 -40.91 10.13
N CYS A 403 -9.03 -39.60 9.93
CA CYS A 403 -10.02 -38.82 9.20
C CYS A 403 -9.41 -37.61 8.47
N ALA A 404 -10.06 -37.17 7.40
CA ALA A 404 -9.64 -35.96 6.68
C ALA A 404 -10.85 -35.22 6.12
N THR A 405 -10.86 -33.90 6.25
CA THR A 405 -11.87 -33.02 5.65
C THR A 405 -11.23 -32.27 4.50
N ASN A 406 -11.74 -32.45 3.29
CA ASN A 406 -11.38 -31.65 2.12
C ASN A 406 -12.41 -30.55 1.92
N MET A 407 -11.93 -29.31 1.79
CA MET A 407 -12.71 -28.15 1.42
C MET A 407 -12.16 -27.62 0.10
N LYS A 408 -12.95 -27.77 -0.96
CA LYS A 408 -12.61 -27.30 -2.30
C LYS A 408 -13.54 -26.16 -2.69
N MET A 409 -12.96 -25.10 -3.24
CA MET A 409 -13.68 -23.95 -3.75
C MET A 409 -13.15 -23.61 -5.14
N GLY A 410 -14.06 -23.27 -6.06
CA GLY A 410 -13.72 -22.61 -7.32
C GLY A 410 -13.39 -21.13 -7.10
N ALA A 411 -13.63 -20.31 -8.12
CA ALA A 411 -13.31 -18.90 -8.05
C ALA A 411 -14.08 -18.19 -6.92
N ILE A 412 -13.35 -17.42 -6.10
CA ILE A 412 -13.89 -16.58 -5.02
C ILE A 412 -13.73 -15.13 -5.46
N ARG A 413 -14.82 -14.36 -5.43
CA ARG A 413 -14.81 -12.94 -5.78
C ARG A 413 -15.46 -12.17 -4.65
N ILE A 414 -14.76 -11.19 -4.11
CA ILE A 414 -15.27 -10.28 -3.07
C ILE A 414 -15.05 -8.85 -3.56
N ALA A 415 -16.02 -7.99 -3.38
CA ALA A 415 -15.91 -6.57 -3.68
C ALA A 415 -16.50 -5.76 -2.52
N ASN A 416 -15.79 -4.71 -2.11
CA ASN A 416 -16.27 -3.69 -1.19
C ASN A 416 -16.23 -2.33 -1.89
N CYS A 417 -17.29 -1.53 -1.76
CA CYS A 417 -17.27 -0.14 -2.18
C CYS A 417 -18.12 0.77 -1.29
N ASN A 418 -17.75 2.05 -1.25
CA ASN A 418 -18.39 3.08 -0.42
C ASN A 418 -19.33 4.03 -1.20
N LEU A 419 -19.78 3.62 -2.40
CA LEU A 419 -20.71 4.41 -3.20
C LEU A 419 -21.76 3.50 -3.84
N HIS A 420 -22.97 3.52 -3.27
CA HIS A 420 -24.09 2.69 -3.75
C HIS A 420 -25.36 3.48 -4.04
N ASN A 421 -25.99 4.09 -3.03
CA ASN A 421 -27.20 4.90 -3.19
C ASN A 421 -27.42 5.77 -1.94
N GLN A 422 -28.45 6.62 -1.96
CA GLN A 422 -28.75 7.54 -0.84
C GLN A 422 -29.03 6.85 0.50
N SER A 423 -29.41 5.57 0.50
CA SER A 423 -29.73 4.76 1.68
C SER A 423 -28.61 3.79 2.10
N VAL A 424 -27.64 3.53 1.22
CA VAL A 424 -26.56 2.55 1.42
C VAL A 424 -25.23 3.26 1.22
N GLY A 425 -24.48 3.41 2.31
CA GLY A 425 -23.19 4.07 2.31
C GLY A 425 -22.08 3.13 1.86
N GLU A 426 -22.08 1.90 2.36
CA GLU A 426 -21.06 0.89 2.06
C GLU A 426 -21.71 -0.45 1.74
N GLY A 427 -21.07 -1.23 0.87
CA GLY A 427 -21.58 -2.55 0.52
C GLY A 427 -20.47 -3.53 0.20
N ILE A 428 -20.68 -4.77 0.64
CA ILE A 428 -19.80 -5.91 0.41
C ILE A 428 -20.60 -6.96 -0.37
N SER A 429 -20.09 -7.34 -1.52
CA SER A 429 -20.62 -8.44 -2.34
C SER A 429 -19.59 -9.54 -2.43
N ALA A 430 -19.99 -10.78 -2.19
CA ALA A 430 -19.13 -11.96 -2.32
C ALA A 430 -19.83 -13.04 -3.14
N ALA A 431 -19.07 -13.71 -4.00
CA ALA A 431 -19.50 -14.84 -4.80
C ALA A 431 -18.45 -15.96 -4.74
N ILE A 432 -18.87 -17.16 -4.36
CA ILE A 432 -18.02 -18.36 -4.27
C ILE A 432 -18.60 -19.42 -5.20
N GLN A 433 -17.80 -19.90 -6.15
CA GLN A 433 -18.18 -20.95 -7.09
C GLN A 433 -17.77 -22.33 -6.60
N ASP A 434 -18.55 -23.35 -6.95
CA ASP A 434 -18.26 -24.78 -6.78
C ASP A 434 -17.69 -25.13 -5.40
N PHE A 435 -18.38 -24.71 -4.34
CA PHE A 435 -18.00 -25.03 -2.97
C PHE A 435 -18.34 -26.48 -2.65
N GLN A 436 -17.32 -27.28 -2.32
CA GLN A 436 -17.44 -28.70 -2.02
C GLN A 436 -16.75 -29.00 -0.71
N VAL A 437 -17.43 -29.74 0.16
CA VAL A 437 -16.84 -30.30 1.38
C VAL A 437 -16.96 -31.81 1.31
N ARG A 438 -15.86 -32.52 1.52
CA ARG A 438 -15.81 -33.98 1.54
C ARG A 438 -15.14 -34.45 2.82
N GLN A 439 -15.78 -35.40 3.49
CA GLN A 439 -15.25 -36.06 4.67
C GLN A 439 -14.74 -37.44 4.28
N TYR A 440 -13.50 -37.72 4.65
CA TYR A 440 -12.84 -39.00 4.47
C TYR A 440 -12.57 -39.65 5.82
N ILE A 441 -12.66 -40.97 5.86
CA ILE A 441 -12.29 -41.81 7.00
C ILE A 441 -11.27 -42.83 6.50
N GLU A 442 -10.23 -43.04 7.30
CA GLU A 442 -9.23 -44.05 7.03
C GLU A 442 -9.80 -45.45 7.31
N GLN A 443 -9.78 -46.30 6.29
CA GLN A 443 -10.01 -47.72 6.47
C GLN A 443 -8.67 -48.42 6.67
N LEU A 444 -8.45 -48.91 7.89
CA LEU A 444 -7.31 -49.77 8.19
C LEU A 444 -7.52 -51.12 7.49
N ASN A 445 -6.82 -51.32 6.37
CA ASN A 445 -6.91 -52.58 5.64
C ASN A 445 -6.11 -53.65 6.39
N ASN A 446 -6.77 -54.44 7.24
CA ASN A 446 -6.21 -55.69 7.75
C ASN A 446 -6.20 -56.72 6.62
N CYS A 447 -5.33 -56.53 5.63
CA CYS A 447 -5.01 -57.59 4.68
C CYS A 447 -4.44 -58.77 5.49
N LYS A 448 -5.21 -59.85 5.44
CA LYS A 448 -4.98 -61.18 6.01
C LYS A 448 -3.49 -61.53 6.17
N LEU A 449 -3.16 -62.04 7.36
CA LEU A 449 -1.96 -62.80 7.72
C LEU A 449 -1.02 -63.15 6.55
N GLY A 450 0.16 -62.53 6.52
CA GLY A 450 1.33 -63.05 5.83
C GLY A 450 1.95 -62.13 4.77
N LEU A 451 3.13 -61.58 5.07
CA LEU A 451 4.12 -61.03 4.14
C LEU A 451 3.83 -59.69 3.43
N GLN A 452 3.67 -58.57 4.15
CA GLN A 452 4.06 -57.26 3.62
C GLN A 452 4.77 -56.41 4.69
N PRO A 453 5.91 -55.74 4.37
CA PRO A 453 6.58 -54.84 5.30
C PRO A 453 5.68 -53.66 5.69
N ALA A 454 5.78 -53.21 6.95
CA ALA A 454 5.01 -52.09 7.51
C ALA A 454 5.12 -50.75 6.72
N VAL A 455 6.11 -50.64 5.83
CA VAL A 455 6.44 -49.45 5.03
C VAL A 455 5.46 -49.22 3.86
N LEU A 456 4.64 -50.22 3.48
CA LEU A 456 3.67 -50.13 2.37
C LEU A 456 2.20 -50.18 2.82
N ARG A 457 1.88 -49.79 4.06
CA ARG A 457 0.49 -49.57 4.47
C ARG A 457 -0.06 -48.33 3.77
N ARG A 458 -0.64 -48.48 2.58
CA ARG A 458 -1.51 -47.45 2.00
C ARG A 458 -2.84 -47.47 2.76
N ALA A 459 -3.02 -46.48 3.63
CA ALA A 459 -4.31 -46.09 4.16
C ALA A 459 -5.31 -45.96 3.00
N CYS A 460 -6.38 -46.74 3.02
CA CYS A 460 -7.48 -46.58 2.06
C CYS A 460 -8.41 -45.50 2.61
N TRP A 461 -8.53 -44.36 1.92
CA TRP A 461 -9.43 -43.29 2.33
C TRP A 461 -10.82 -43.55 1.73
N LEU A 462 -11.81 -43.74 2.59
CA LEU A 462 -13.21 -43.87 2.19
C LEU A 462 -13.93 -42.53 2.35
N GLU A 463 -14.67 -42.09 1.34
CA GLU A 463 -15.56 -40.94 1.47
C GLU A 463 -16.75 -41.31 2.37
N ALA A 464 -16.84 -40.66 3.53
CA ALA A 464 -17.90 -40.87 4.50
C ALA A 464 -19.10 -39.95 4.26
N GLY A 465 -18.89 -38.79 3.62
CA GLY A 465 -19.96 -37.87 3.25
C GLY A 465 -19.43 -36.68 2.48
N SER A 466 -20.30 -36.05 1.68
CA SER A 466 -19.98 -34.83 0.95
C SER A 466 -21.18 -33.89 0.83
N ALA A 467 -20.88 -32.61 0.73
CA ALA A 467 -21.84 -31.53 0.48
C ALA A 467 -21.30 -30.63 -0.63
N ASN A 468 -22.14 -30.33 -1.62
CA ASN A 468 -21.75 -29.52 -2.78
C ASN A 468 -22.75 -28.37 -2.96
N LEU A 469 -22.23 -27.15 -3.08
CA LEU A 469 -22.98 -25.92 -3.33
C LEU A 469 -22.41 -25.27 -4.59
N GLY A 470 -23.23 -25.11 -5.64
CA GLY A 470 -22.76 -24.61 -6.95
C GLY A 470 -22.33 -23.14 -6.94
N LEU A 471 -23.18 -22.25 -6.42
CA LEU A 471 -22.87 -20.83 -6.29
C LEU A 471 -23.41 -20.31 -4.96
N ILE A 472 -22.56 -19.66 -4.18
CA ILE A 472 -22.92 -18.95 -2.95
C ILE A 472 -22.72 -17.47 -3.21
N THR A 473 -23.78 -16.68 -3.09
CA THR A 473 -23.73 -15.21 -3.19
C THR A 473 -24.13 -14.59 -1.86
N VAL A 474 -23.34 -13.63 -1.39
CA VAL A 474 -23.58 -12.89 -0.14
C VAL A 474 -23.49 -11.41 -0.46
N ASP A 475 -24.57 -10.67 -0.20
CA ASP A 475 -24.61 -9.22 -0.33
C ASP A 475 -24.94 -8.59 1.03
N ILE A 476 -24.03 -7.75 1.52
CA ILE A 476 -24.15 -7.01 2.77
C ILE A 476 -24.17 -5.53 2.41
N ALA A 477 -25.21 -4.81 2.82
CA ALA A 477 -25.35 -3.38 2.61
C ALA A 477 -25.45 -2.68 3.96
N LEU A 478 -24.56 -1.73 4.21
CA LEU A 478 -24.57 -0.88 5.40
C LEU A 478 -25.34 0.40 5.09
N ALA A 479 -26.29 0.72 5.98
CA ALA A 479 -27.10 1.92 5.84
C ALA A 479 -26.22 3.18 5.89
N ALA A 480 -26.51 4.16 5.05
CA ALA A 480 -25.83 5.45 5.10
C ALA A 480 -26.21 6.21 6.38
N ASP A 481 -25.23 6.79 7.06
CA ASP A 481 -25.48 7.60 8.28
C ASP A 481 -26.40 8.80 8.02
N HIS A 482 -26.26 9.44 6.86
CA HIS A 482 -27.02 10.63 6.50
C HIS A 482 -27.10 10.82 4.99
N HIS A 483 -28.28 11.13 4.47
CA HIS A 483 -28.52 11.33 3.03
C HIS A 483 -27.64 12.44 2.40
N PHE A 484 -27.36 13.52 3.14
CA PHE A 484 -26.50 14.61 2.69
C PHE A 484 -25.02 14.22 2.51
N LYS A 485 -24.54 13.16 3.20
CA LYS A 485 -23.17 12.66 2.96
C LYS A 485 -23.01 12.12 1.54
N HIS A 486 -24.02 11.38 1.06
CA HIS A 486 -24.03 10.86 -0.31
C HIS A 486 -24.07 12.00 -1.35
N GLU A 487 -24.85 13.06 -1.10
CA GLU A 487 -24.90 14.22 -1.99
C GLU A 487 -23.57 14.99 -2.01
N ALA A 488 -22.95 15.19 -0.85
CA ALA A 488 -21.64 15.81 -0.74
C ALA A 488 -20.56 15.01 -1.49
N GLN A 489 -20.53 13.69 -1.27
CA GLN A 489 -19.61 12.78 -1.96
C GLN A 489 -19.84 12.80 -3.47
N ARG A 490 -21.10 12.81 -3.92
CA ARG A 490 -21.42 12.92 -5.34
C ARG A 490 -20.87 14.22 -5.94
N HIS A 491 -21.16 15.37 -5.31
CA HIS A 491 -20.71 16.67 -5.81
C HIS A 491 -19.18 16.78 -5.85
N PHE A 492 -18.52 16.27 -4.82
CA PHE A 492 -17.08 16.15 -4.73
C PHE A 492 -16.51 15.32 -5.90
N LEU A 493 -17.04 14.12 -6.15
CA LEU A 493 -16.58 13.26 -7.24
C LEU A 493 -16.89 13.84 -8.64
N GLU A 494 -18.05 14.49 -8.82
CA GLU A 494 -18.42 15.13 -10.09
C GLU A 494 -17.47 16.29 -10.45
N THR A 495 -17.00 17.02 -9.43
CA THR A 495 -16.02 18.10 -9.57
C THR A 495 -14.65 17.51 -9.94
N HIS A 496 -14.12 16.60 -9.11
CA HIS A 496 -12.73 16.15 -9.27
C HIS A 496 -12.51 15.13 -10.39
N ASP A 497 -13.48 14.27 -10.71
CA ASP A 497 -13.44 13.37 -11.87
C ASP A 497 -14.06 14.02 -13.13
N GLY A 498 -14.40 15.31 -13.06
CA GLY A 498 -15.04 16.07 -14.13
C GLY A 498 -14.28 15.99 -15.46
N ARG A 499 -12.97 16.23 -15.41
CA ARG A 499 -12.07 16.23 -16.58
C ARG A 499 -11.69 14.84 -17.08
N THR A 500 -11.48 13.88 -16.17
CA THR A 500 -10.90 12.57 -16.50
C THR A 500 -11.92 11.47 -16.75
N LYS A 501 -13.11 11.56 -16.13
CA LYS A 501 -14.22 10.61 -16.27
C LYS A 501 -13.82 9.14 -16.00
N ARG A 502 -12.84 8.90 -15.14
CA ARG A 502 -12.27 7.57 -14.84
C ARG A 502 -13.19 6.75 -13.93
N VAL A 503 -13.86 7.40 -12.99
CA VAL A 503 -14.78 6.78 -12.02
C VAL A 503 -16.24 6.94 -12.48
N PHE A 504 -16.50 7.90 -13.38
CA PHE A 504 -17.81 8.32 -13.90
C PHE A 504 -18.73 7.20 -14.41
N THR A 505 -18.17 6.08 -14.89
CA THR A 505 -18.97 4.91 -15.34
C THR A 505 -19.77 4.27 -14.19
N VAL A 506 -19.31 4.41 -12.94
CA VAL A 506 -20.01 3.92 -11.73
C VAL A 506 -21.18 4.84 -11.38
N THR A 507 -21.00 6.16 -11.49
CA THR A 507 -22.00 7.18 -11.16
C THR A 507 -23.21 7.16 -12.11
N LEU A 508 -23.00 6.92 -13.40
CA LEU A 508 -24.11 6.82 -14.40
C LEU A 508 -25.02 5.59 -14.18
N LYS A 509 -24.50 4.47 -13.67
CA LYS A 509 -25.34 3.30 -13.34
C LYS A 509 -26.32 3.61 -12.21
N LEU A 510 -25.95 4.47 -11.25
CA LEU A 510 -26.86 4.95 -10.22
C LEU A 510 -28.00 5.80 -10.79
N ASP A 511 -27.72 6.73 -11.70
CA ASP A 511 -28.74 7.62 -12.28
C ASP A 511 -29.75 6.87 -13.16
N LEU A 512 -29.30 5.84 -13.87
CA LEU A 512 -30.18 4.94 -14.64
C LEU A 512 -31.06 4.03 -13.75
N LEU A 513 -30.62 3.71 -12.53
CA LEU A 513 -31.42 2.97 -11.55
C LEU A 513 -32.44 3.88 -10.84
N ASN A 514 -32.10 5.14 -10.58
CA ASN A 514 -33.00 6.12 -9.98
C ASN A 514 -34.11 6.59 -10.94
N THR A 515 -33.82 6.72 -12.23
CA THR A 515 -34.82 7.10 -13.26
C THR A 515 -35.85 6.00 -13.56
N LYS A 516 -35.59 4.74 -13.17
CA LYS A 516 -36.57 3.63 -13.29
C LYS A 516 -37.51 3.48 -12.09
N LYS A 517 -37.32 4.25 -11.00
CA LYS A 517 -38.14 4.16 -9.78
C LYS A 517 -39.14 5.31 -9.56
N THR A 518 -39.29 6.23 -10.51
CA THR A 518 -40.39 7.21 -10.48
C THR A 518 -41.62 6.64 -11.20
N PRO A 519 -42.72 6.28 -10.50
CA PRO A 519 -43.97 6.01 -11.19
C PRO A 519 -44.44 7.33 -11.80
N ARG A 520 -44.74 7.32 -13.11
CA ARG A 520 -45.54 8.37 -13.74
C ARG A 520 -46.84 8.50 -12.93
N LYS A 521 -46.95 9.55 -12.12
CA LYS A 521 -48.25 10.00 -11.62
C LYS A 521 -49.00 10.54 -12.83
N ASN A 522 -49.93 9.74 -13.33
CA ASN A 522 -51.01 10.24 -14.16
C ASN A 522 -51.93 11.08 -13.25
N SER A 523 -52.01 12.38 -13.52
CA SER A 523 -53.15 13.23 -13.19
C SER A 523 -53.55 13.96 -14.45
#